data_AF-A0A832IGD8-F1
#
_entry.id   AF-A0A832IGD8-F1
#
_cell.length_a   1.000
_cell.length_b   1.000
_cell.length_c   1.000
_cell.angle_alpha   90.00
_cell.angle_beta   90.00
_cell.angle_gamma   90.00
#
_symmetry.space_group_name_H-M   'P 1'
#
loop_
_entity.id
_entity.type
_entity.pdbx_description
1 polymer ?
#
loop_
_entity_poly.entity_id
_entity_poly.type
_entity_poly.pdbx_seq_one_letter_code
_entity_poly.pdbx_strand_id
1 'polypeptide(L)'
;MKPAPIILVLFILSSCIPLRIAPTIKDDKVMLAKKFKRNLPREHAFIFEDPKEADEFYNFINAKYDLGYDLVDSNVPFSIEGNQYFLSFYETEIPTKTLNLVPIVIDAKLESDGHDPLLADAEFSRKGKWFLVLTVSDTAMNDCLSPNYKLRDTVVKYLRQLKAEYLNTHNYVEVLLKN
;
A
#
# COMPACT_ATOMS: atom_id res chain seq x y z
N MET A 1 16.62 5.34 -45.82
CA MET A 1 15.56 5.92 -44.97
C MET A 1 16.25 6.58 -43.78
N LYS A 2 16.13 7.90 -43.62
CA LYS A 2 16.82 8.64 -42.55
C LYS A 2 16.19 8.22 -41.20
N PRO A 3 16.97 7.91 -40.15
CA PRO A 3 16.43 7.46 -38.85
C PRO A 3 15.77 8.59 -38.03
N ALA A 4 15.91 9.85 -38.46
CA ALA A 4 15.41 11.04 -37.77
C ALA A 4 13.92 11.04 -37.37
N PRO A 5 12.95 10.62 -38.22
CA PRO A 5 11.55 10.59 -37.82
C PRO A 5 11.25 9.48 -36.80
N ILE A 6 12.03 8.38 -36.78
CA ILE A 6 11.87 7.28 -35.82
C ILE A 6 12.35 7.72 -34.43
N ILE A 7 13.47 8.44 -34.36
CA ILE A 7 13.98 9.01 -33.11
C ILE A 7 13.00 10.02 -32.52
N LEU A 8 12.41 10.89 -33.36
CA LEU A 8 11.41 11.88 -32.92
C LEU A 8 10.15 11.22 -32.34
N VAL A 9 9.65 10.13 -32.95
CA VAL A 9 8.50 9.38 -32.44
C VAL A 9 8.80 8.72 -31.07
N LEU A 10 10.03 8.23 -30.85
CA LEU A 10 10.45 7.65 -29.57
C LEU A 10 10.48 8.67 -28.41
N PHE A 11 10.77 9.94 -28.69
CA PHE A 11 10.75 11.01 -27.69
C PHE A 11 9.33 11.40 -27.28
N ILE A 12 8.36 11.35 -28.19
CA ILE A 12 6.96 11.71 -27.90
C ILE A 12 6.31 10.65 -27.00
N LEU A 13 6.65 9.37 -27.20
CA LEU A 13 6.13 8.24 -26.41
C LEU A 13 6.74 8.13 -25.00
N SER A 14 7.83 8.85 -24.71
CA SER A 14 8.49 8.86 -23.39
C SER A 14 8.19 10.12 -22.57
N SER A 15 7.22 10.94 -23.01
CA SER A 15 6.85 12.21 -22.38
C SER A 15 6.23 12.10 -20.97
N CYS A 16 6.04 10.90 -20.45
CA CYS A 16 5.53 10.66 -19.10
C CYS A 16 6.68 10.56 -18.09
N ILE A 17 6.94 11.62 -17.34
CA ILE A 17 7.96 11.62 -16.27
C ILE A 17 7.27 11.28 -14.94
N PRO A 18 7.65 10.18 -14.26
CA PRO A 18 7.10 9.88 -12.94
C PRO A 18 7.62 10.88 -11.91
N LEU A 19 6.72 11.66 -11.31
CA LEU A 19 7.02 12.57 -10.19
C LEU A 19 7.04 11.82 -8.84
N ARG A 20 6.26 10.74 -8.76
CA ARG A 20 6.20 9.84 -7.61
C ARG A 20 5.86 8.45 -8.13
N ILE A 21 6.60 7.44 -7.68
CA ILE A 21 6.37 6.04 -8.06
C ILE A 21 5.89 5.30 -6.81
N ALA A 22 4.75 4.62 -6.89
CA ALA A 22 4.33 3.72 -5.83
C ALA A 22 5.34 2.56 -5.74
N PRO A 23 5.82 2.22 -4.54
CA PRO A 23 6.82 1.16 -4.40
C PRO A 23 6.24 -0.19 -4.84
N THR A 24 7.07 -1.02 -5.47
CA THR A 24 6.71 -2.43 -5.71
C THR A 24 7.27 -3.28 -4.57
N ILE A 25 6.39 -4.00 -3.86
CA ILE A 25 6.77 -4.96 -2.82
C ILE A 25 6.48 -6.36 -3.40
N LYS A 26 7.53 -7.18 -3.59
CA LYS A 26 7.36 -8.52 -4.19
C LYS A 26 6.57 -9.47 -3.29
N ASP A 27 6.87 -9.45 -2.01
CA ASP A 27 6.22 -10.30 -1.02
C ASP A 27 5.81 -9.46 0.19
N ASP A 28 6.71 -9.28 1.15
CA ASP A 28 6.53 -8.37 2.27
C ASP A 28 7.76 -7.49 2.50
N LYS A 29 7.58 -6.45 3.31
CA LYS A 29 8.68 -5.62 3.80
C LYS A 29 8.43 -5.21 5.24
N VAL A 30 9.44 -5.38 6.09
CA VAL A 30 9.43 -4.85 7.46
C VAL A 30 10.27 -3.57 7.52
N MET A 31 9.64 -2.44 7.86
CA MET A 31 10.32 -1.16 8.00
C MET A 31 9.51 -0.19 8.85
N LEU A 32 10.09 0.94 9.26
CA LEU A 32 9.33 2.01 9.93
C LEU A 32 8.15 2.49 9.06
N ALA A 33 6.94 2.42 9.60
CA ALA A 33 5.70 2.79 8.90
C ALA A 33 5.73 4.25 8.46
N LYS A 34 6.17 5.16 9.33
CA LYS A 34 6.36 6.59 8.98
C LYS A 34 7.31 6.83 7.80
N LYS A 35 8.31 5.94 7.58
CA LYS A 35 9.20 6.02 6.41
C LYS A 35 8.51 5.50 5.14
N PHE A 36 7.56 4.59 5.27
CA PHE A 36 6.74 4.11 4.16
C PHE A 36 5.73 5.17 3.70
N LYS A 37 4.97 5.76 4.64
CA LYS A 37 4.09 6.90 4.38
C LYS A 37 4.06 7.84 5.60
N ARG A 38 4.20 9.14 5.35
CA ARG A 38 4.48 10.15 6.39
C ARG A 38 3.44 10.23 7.52
N ASN A 39 2.18 9.92 7.22
CA ASN A 39 1.06 9.98 8.17
C ASN A 39 0.89 8.69 9.00
N LEU A 40 1.73 7.69 8.80
CA LEU A 40 1.72 6.44 9.58
C LEU A 40 2.51 6.58 10.90
N PRO A 41 2.27 5.69 11.90
CA PRO A 41 2.95 5.71 13.18
C PRO A 41 4.47 5.56 13.08
N ARG A 42 5.18 5.94 14.15
CA ARG A 42 6.64 5.80 14.29
C ARG A 42 7.05 4.41 14.80
N GLU A 43 6.37 3.38 14.32
CA GLU A 43 6.60 1.97 14.67
C GLU A 43 7.07 1.19 13.44
N HIS A 44 7.75 0.07 13.64
CA HIS A 44 8.02 -0.87 12.56
C HIS A 44 6.74 -1.57 12.18
N ALA A 45 6.52 -1.70 10.87
CA ALA A 45 5.37 -2.35 10.30
C ALA A 45 5.79 -3.43 9.31
N PHE A 46 4.97 -4.47 9.24
CA PHE A 46 4.97 -5.47 8.19
C PHE A 46 4.04 -4.98 7.08
N ILE A 47 4.57 -4.82 5.88
CA ILE A 47 3.92 -4.10 4.79
C ILE A 47 3.87 -4.98 3.54
N PHE A 48 2.70 -5.10 2.92
CA PHE A 48 2.52 -5.78 1.64
C PHE A 48 1.46 -5.09 0.78
N GLU A 49 1.52 -5.32 -0.54
CA GLU A 49 0.54 -4.80 -1.50
C GLU A 49 -0.80 -5.54 -1.31
N ASP A 50 -1.89 -4.78 -1.23
CA ASP A 50 -3.24 -5.33 -1.13
C ASP A 50 -3.93 -5.29 -2.50
N PRO A 51 -4.18 -6.45 -3.13
CA PRO A 51 -4.87 -6.51 -4.41
C PRO A 51 -6.40 -6.57 -4.28
N LYS A 52 -6.95 -6.68 -3.06
CA LYS A 52 -8.40 -6.78 -2.85
C LYS A 52 -9.05 -5.40 -2.78
N GLU A 53 -10.38 -5.40 -2.79
CA GLU A 53 -11.18 -4.19 -2.62
C GLU A 53 -11.04 -3.62 -1.20
N ALA A 54 -11.43 -2.36 -1.04
CA ALA A 54 -11.39 -1.69 0.27
C ALA A 54 -12.19 -2.48 1.32
N ASP A 55 -11.74 -2.42 2.58
CA ASP A 55 -12.37 -3.06 3.75
C ASP A 55 -12.37 -4.60 3.75
N GLU A 56 -11.83 -5.27 2.72
CA GLU A 56 -11.72 -6.73 2.68
C GLU A 56 -10.82 -7.26 3.81
N PHE A 57 -9.74 -6.54 4.15
CA PHE A 57 -8.88 -6.92 5.27
C PHE A 57 -9.56 -6.65 6.62
N TYR A 58 -10.28 -5.54 6.75
CA TYR A 58 -11.10 -5.27 7.92
C TYR A 58 -12.09 -6.40 8.19
N ASN A 59 -12.87 -6.79 7.18
CA ASN A 59 -13.85 -7.88 7.30
C ASN A 59 -13.18 -9.22 7.62
N PHE A 60 -12.01 -9.48 7.03
CA PHE A 60 -11.20 -10.65 7.33
C PHE A 60 -10.80 -10.71 8.81
N ILE A 61 -10.21 -9.63 9.35
CA ILE A 61 -9.76 -9.56 10.74
C ILE A 61 -10.95 -9.67 11.69
N ASN A 62 -12.03 -8.96 11.42
CA ASN A 62 -13.25 -9.03 12.21
C ASN A 62 -13.78 -10.47 12.33
N ALA A 63 -13.89 -11.18 11.21
CA ALA A 63 -14.38 -12.55 11.19
C ALA A 63 -13.38 -13.53 11.84
N LYS A 64 -12.08 -13.33 11.61
CA LYS A 64 -11.02 -14.22 12.12
C LYS A 64 -10.92 -14.22 13.65
N TYR A 65 -11.09 -13.05 14.27
CA TYR A 65 -10.95 -12.89 15.72
C TYR A 65 -12.28 -12.68 16.44
N ASP A 66 -13.40 -12.82 15.73
CA ASP A 66 -14.77 -12.67 16.26
C ASP A 66 -14.95 -11.36 17.05
N LEU A 67 -14.59 -10.23 16.42
CA LEU A 67 -14.50 -8.93 17.09
C LEU A 67 -15.84 -8.18 17.17
N GLY A 68 -16.90 -8.69 16.55
CA GLY A 68 -18.21 -8.03 16.57
C GLY A 68 -18.19 -6.60 16.02
N TYR A 69 -17.26 -6.28 15.11
CA TYR A 69 -16.99 -4.96 14.54
C TYR A 69 -16.48 -3.90 15.52
N ASP A 70 -15.98 -4.32 16.69
CA ASP A 70 -15.38 -3.42 17.69
C ASP A 70 -13.85 -3.44 17.61
N LEU A 71 -13.23 -2.25 17.51
CA LEU A 71 -11.77 -2.05 17.44
C LEU A 71 -11.04 -2.98 16.46
N VAL A 72 -11.65 -3.28 15.31
CA VAL A 72 -11.11 -4.27 14.35
C VAL A 72 -9.76 -3.85 13.79
N ASP A 73 -9.52 -2.56 13.62
CA ASP A 73 -8.28 -2.00 13.07
C ASP A 73 -7.20 -1.71 14.11
N SER A 74 -7.50 -1.85 15.40
CA SER A 74 -6.62 -1.42 16.48
C SER A 74 -6.60 -2.37 17.68
N ASN A 75 -5.41 -2.75 18.11
CA ASN A 75 -5.16 -3.59 19.28
C ASN A 75 -5.92 -4.93 19.28
N VAL A 76 -6.05 -5.55 18.11
CA VAL A 76 -6.66 -6.87 17.97
C VAL A 76 -5.82 -7.90 18.70
N PRO A 77 -6.37 -8.57 19.73
CA PRO A 77 -5.61 -9.51 20.55
C PRO A 77 -5.35 -10.81 19.79
N PHE A 78 -4.12 -11.32 19.87
CA PHE A 78 -3.77 -12.65 19.38
C PHE A 78 -2.61 -13.24 20.16
N SER A 79 -2.40 -14.56 20.05
CA SER A 79 -1.38 -15.27 20.80
C SER A 79 -0.47 -16.11 19.90
N ILE A 80 0.84 -16.05 20.17
CA ILE A 80 1.84 -16.94 19.55
C ILE A 80 2.58 -17.68 20.66
N GLU A 81 2.51 -19.02 20.65
CA GLU A 81 3.22 -19.87 21.61
C GLU A 81 2.93 -19.49 23.08
N GLY A 82 1.68 -19.09 23.37
CA GLY A 82 1.24 -18.67 24.71
C GLY A 82 1.59 -17.22 25.10
N ASN A 83 2.29 -16.48 24.25
CA ASN A 83 2.57 -15.06 24.45
C ASN A 83 1.46 -14.21 23.80
N GLN A 84 0.96 -13.22 24.54
CA GLN A 84 -0.08 -12.29 24.08
C GLN A 84 0.51 -11.11 23.31
N TYR A 85 -0.11 -10.78 22.19
CA TYR A 85 0.23 -9.66 21.32
C TYR A 85 -1.03 -8.89 20.90
N PHE A 86 -0.81 -7.72 20.32
CA PHE A 86 -1.85 -6.83 19.81
C PHE A 86 -1.49 -6.35 18.42
N LEU A 87 -2.37 -6.61 17.45
CA LEU A 87 -2.23 -6.21 16.05
C LEU A 87 -3.00 -4.91 15.82
N SER A 88 -2.39 -3.94 15.13
CA SER A 88 -3.11 -2.82 14.53
C SER A 88 -2.76 -2.75 13.05
N PHE A 89 -3.68 -2.22 12.23
CA PHE A 89 -3.43 -2.12 10.79
C PHE A 89 -3.91 -0.81 10.17
N TYR A 90 -3.34 -0.51 9.01
CA TYR A 90 -3.70 0.64 8.19
C TYR A 90 -3.80 0.21 6.73
N GLU A 91 -4.95 0.43 6.12
CA GLU A 91 -5.14 0.34 4.66
C GLU A 91 -4.74 1.67 4.03
N THR A 92 -3.75 1.65 3.14
CA THR A 92 -3.19 2.90 2.60
C THR A 92 -2.86 2.84 1.12
N GLU A 93 -3.39 3.81 0.38
CA GLU A 93 -3.00 4.07 -1.00
C GLU A 93 -1.67 4.86 -1.09
N ILE A 94 -0.78 4.45 -2.01
CA ILE A 94 0.33 5.28 -2.52
C ILE A 94 0.09 5.55 -4.02
N PRO A 95 -0.14 6.80 -4.44
CA PRO A 95 -0.33 7.13 -5.84
C PRO A 95 1.00 7.23 -6.59
N THR A 96 1.07 6.58 -7.74
CA THR A 96 2.01 6.92 -8.81
C THR A 96 1.49 8.17 -9.50
N LYS A 97 2.32 9.22 -9.60
CA LYS A 97 1.99 10.47 -10.28
C LYS A 97 2.93 10.65 -11.45
N THR A 98 2.39 10.89 -12.64
CA THR A 98 3.18 11.23 -13.83
C THR A 98 2.87 12.64 -14.28
N LEU A 99 3.90 13.31 -14.81
CA LEU A 99 3.80 14.53 -15.58
C LEU A 99 3.84 14.15 -17.07
N ASN A 100 2.88 14.63 -17.86
CA ASN A 100 2.77 14.35 -19.28
C ASN A 100 3.19 15.60 -20.07
N LEU A 101 4.36 15.55 -20.73
CA LEU A 101 4.93 16.74 -21.39
C LEU A 101 4.20 17.15 -22.68
N VAL A 102 3.52 16.22 -23.37
CA VAL A 102 2.83 16.53 -24.64
C VAL A 102 1.66 17.49 -24.44
N PRO A 103 0.71 17.23 -23.52
CA PRO A 103 -0.33 18.20 -23.14
C PRO A 103 0.23 19.59 -22.80
N ILE A 104 1.29 19.63 -21.98
CA ILE A 104 1.94 20.88 -21.54
C ILE A 104 2.46 21.69 -22.72
N VAL A 105 3.11 21.06 -23.70
CA VAL A 105 3.65 21.75 -24.88
C VAL A 105 2.53 22.28 -25.78
N ILE A 106 1.42 21.54 -25.90
CA ILE A 106 0.26 21.96 -26.69
C ILE A 106 -0.42 23.17 -26.03
N ASP A 107 -0.67 23.09 -24.71
CA ASP A 107 -1.30 24.17 -23.96
C ASP A 107 -0.41 25.42 -23.93
N ALA A 108 0.90 25.29 -23.74
CA ALA A 108 1.83 26.41 -23.84
C ALA A 108 1.81 27.10 -25.22
N LYS A 109 1.57 26.34 -26.30
CA LYS A 109 1.42 26.91 -27.65
C LYS A 109 0.09 27.64 -27.79
N LEU A 110 -1.01 27.06 -27.31
CA LEU A 110 -2.34 27.69 -27.29
C LEU A 110 -2.30 29.01 -26.53
N GLU A 111 -1.70 29.03 -25.34
CA GLU A 111 -1.54 30.24 -24.54
C GLU A 111 -0.72 31.31 -25.26
N SER A 112 0.36 30.92 -25.96
CA SER A 112 1.16 31.86 -26.77
C SER A 112 0.37 32.49 -27.94
N ASP A 113 -0.67 31.78 -28.41
CA ASP A 113 -1.59 32.25 -29.45
C ASP A 113 -2.81 32.98 -28.87
N GLY A 114 -2.86 33.17 -27.54
CA GLY A 114 -3.94 33.88 -26.85
C GLY A 114 -5.19 33.05 -26.61
N HIS A 115 -5.08 31.72 -26.64
CA HIS A 115 -6.15 30.78 -26.33
C HIS A 115 -5.97 30.18 -24.93
N ASP A 116 -7.09 29.86 -24.28
CA ASP A 116 -7.06 29.16 -23.00
C ASP A 116 -6.54 27.72 -23.16
N PRO A 117 -5.85 27.17 -22.15
CA PRO A 117 -5.38 25.79 -22.16
C PRO A 117 -6.57 24.80 -22.18
N LEU A 118 -6.47 23.77 -23.02
CA LEU A 118 -7.53 22.78 -23.23
C LEU A 118 -7.20 21.41 -22.64
N LEU A 119 -5.92 21.13 -22.36
CA LEU A 119 -5.43 19.81 -21.95
C LEU A 119 -4.85 19.81 -20.52
N ALA A 120 -5.14 20.83 -19.72
CA ALA A 120 -4.66 20.97 -18.34
C ALA A 120 -4.92 19.71 -17.48
N ASP A 121 -6.08 19.08 -17.64
CA ASP A 121 -6.43 17.83 -16.94
C ASP A 121 -5.58 16.62 -17.37
N ALA A 122 -5.04 16.65 -18.59
CA ALA A 122 -4.19 15.60 -19.15
C ALA A 122 -2.70 15.80 -18.85
N GLU A 123 -2.28 16.96 -18.31
CA GLU A 123 -0.89 17.23 -17.93
C GLU A 123 -0.40 16.33 -16.79
N PHE A 124 -1.31 15.82 -15.95
CA PHE A 124 -0.99 14.96 -14.82
C PHE A 124 -1.84 13.68 -14.83
N SER A 125 -1.22 12.52 -14.61
CA SER A 125 -1.95 11.28 -14.35
C SER A 125 -1.68 10.76 -12.93
N ARG A 126 -2.65 10.03 -12.37
CA ARG A 126 -2.53 9.38 -11.05
C ARG A 126 -3.05 7.95 -11.10
N LYS A 127 -2.25 6.99 -10.62
CA LYS A 127 -2.66 5.58 -10.42
C LYS A 127 -2.20 5.07 -9.06
N GLY A 128 -3.14 4.63 -8.24
CA GLY A 128 -2.91 4.12 -6.89
C GLY A 128 -2.43 2.67 -6.83
N LYS A 129 -1.67 2.36 -5.78
CA LYS A 129 -1.53 1.00 -5.24
C LYS A 129 -1.93 1.00 -3.78
N TRP A 130 -2.69 0.01 -3.36
CA TRP A 130 -3.10 -0.19 -1.97
C TRP A 130 -2.12 -1.09 -1.25
N PHE A 131 -1.93 -0.79 0.04
CA PHE A 131 -1.02 -1.54 0.90
C PHE A 131 -1.64 -1.71 2.26
N LEU A 132 -1.40 -2.89 2.85
CA LEU A 132 -1.64 -3.16 4.24
C LEU A 132 -0.37 -2.91 5.03
N VAL A 133 -0.51 -2.13 6.11
CA VAL A 133 0.57 -1.79 7.03
C VAL A 133 0.17 -2.31 8.40
N LEU A 134 0.82 -3.39 8.85
CA LEU A 134 0.52 -4.05 10.12
C LEU A 134 1.57 -3.70 11.17
N THR A 135 1.15 -3.20 12.34
CA THR A 135 2.02 -3.05 13.53
C THR A 135 1.63 -4.07 14.59
N VAL A 136 2.61 -4.50 15.38
CA VAL A 136 2.39 -5.47 16.46
C VAL A 136 3.07 -4.96 17.71
N SER A 137 2.33 -5.00 18.83
CA SER A 137 2.86 -4.73 20.16
C SER A 137 2.64 -5.90 21.11
N ASP A 138 3.45 -5.98 22.17
CA ASP A 138 3.26 -6.92 23.27
C ASP A 138 2.46 -6.29 24.42
N THR A 139 2.26 -7.02 25.51
CA THR A 139 1.55 -6.53 26.70
C THR A 139 2.21 -5.34 27.40
N ALA A 140 3.50 -5.10 27.13
CA ALA A 140 4.22 -3.92 27.60
C ALA A 140 4.28 -2.80 26.56
N MET A 141 3.50 -2.91 25.46
CA MET A 141 3.43 -1.96 24.35
C MET A 141 4.77 -1.78 23.62
N ASN A 142 5.65 -2.79 23.65
CA ASN A 142 6.89 -2.75 22.88
C ASN A 142 6.60 -3.02 21.40
N ASP A 143 7.28 -2.30 20.49
CA ASP A 143 7.26 -2.58 19.06
C ASP A 143 7.88 -3.96 18.77
N CYS A 144 7.04 -4.95 18.47
CA CYS A 144 7.46 -6.33 18.24
C CYS A 144 8.12 -6.56 16.88
N LEU A 145 8.06 -5.57 15.98
CA LEU A 145 8.66 -5.62 14.64
C LEU A 145 10.00 -4.88 14.58
N SER A 146 10.35 -4.19 15.66
CA SER A 146 11.65 -3.55 15.88
C SER A 146 12.79 -4.55 15.72
N PRO A 147 13.89 -4.19 15.03
CA PRO A 147 15.07 -5.04 14.87
C PRO A 147 15.67 -5.59 16.18
N ASN A 148 15.40 -4.92 17.30
CA ASN A 148 15.92 -5.29 18.62
C ASN A 148 14.94 -6.15 19.44
N TYR A 149 13.74 -6.43 18.93
CA TYR A 149 12.76 -7.23 19.64
C TYR A 149 13.13 -8.72 19.59
N LYS A 150 13.19 -9.36 20.76
CA LYS A 150 13.73 -10.73 20.90
C LYS A 150 12.98 -11.77 20.06
N LEU A 151 11.64 -11.65 19.96
CA LEU A 151 10.79 -12.61 19.26
C LEU A 151 10.32 -12.08 17.89
N ARG A 152 11.06 -11.11 17.32
CA ARG A 152 10.69 -10.45 16.07
C ARG A 152 10.41 -11.43 14.94
N ASP A 153 11.29 -12.41 14.74
CA ASP A 153 11.16 -13.34 13.61
C ASP A 153 9.95 -14.27 13.78
N THR A 154 9.60 -14.61 15.03
CA THR A 154 8.37 -15.36 15.36
C THR A 154 7.13 -14.55 14.97
N VAL A 155 7.10 -13.26 15.32
CA VAL A 155 6.00 -12.35 14.97
C VAL A 155 5.92 -12.14 13.45
N VAL A 156 7.04 -11.91 12.77
CA VAL A 156 7.07 -11.75 11.31
C VAL A 156 6.61 -13.03 10.60
N LYS A 157 6.99 -14.22 11.09
CA LYS A 157 6.51 -15.50 10.55
C LYS A 157 4.98 -15.62 10.67
N TYR A 158 4.43 -15.23 11.82
CA TYR A 158 2.99 -15.19 12.01
C TYR A 158 2.30 -14.24 11.02
N LEU A 159 2.82 -13.02 10.85
CA LEU A 159 2.24 -12.04 9.92
C LEU A 159 2.29 -12.50 8.46
N ARG A 160 3.31 -13.27 8.05
CA ARG A 160 3.33 -13.91 6.73
C ARG A 160 2.23 -14.96 6.58
N GLN A 161 1.97 -15.74 7.62
CA GLN A 161 0.86 -16.71 7.61
C GLN A 161 -0.49 -15.99 7.54
N LEU A 162 -0.68 -14.94 8.34
CA LEU A 162 -1.88 -14.10 8.32
C LEU A 162 -2.12 -13.49 6.94
N LYS A 163 -1.07 -12.94 6.32
CA LYS A 163 -1.11 -12.44 4.94
C LYS A 163 -1.54 -13.54 3.97
N ALA A 164 -0.92 -14.72 4.04
CA ALA A 164 -1.25 -15.82 3.14
C ALA A 164 -2.71 -16.28 3.31
N GLU A 165 -3.19 -16.35 4.54
CA GLU A 165 -4.59 -16.70 4.84
C GLU A 165 -5.56 -15.66 4.26
N TYR A 166 -5.30 -14.37 4.49
CA TYR A 166 -6.08 -13.27 3.93
C TYR A 166 -6.17 -13.34 2.40
N LEU A 167 -5.01 -13.43 1.73
CA LEU A 167 -4.97 -13.41 0.27
C LEU A 167 -5.66 -14.63 -0.36
N ASN A 168 -5.64 -15.79 0.32
CA ASN A 168 -6.32 -17.00 -0.13
C ASN A 168 -7.81 -17.07 0.27
N THR A 169 -8.31 -16.15 1.09
CA THR A 169 -9.73 -16.11 1.49
C THR A 169 -10.54 -15.42 0.40
N HIS A 170 -11.47 -16.15 -0.23
CA HIS A 170 -12.33 -15.65 -1.30
C HIS A 170 -13.79 -15.47 -0.87
N ASN A 171 -14.21 -16.14 0.21
CA ASN A 171 -15.56 -16.05 0.78
C ASN A 171 -15.49 -16.10 2.31
N TYR A 172 -15.85 -14.99 2.96
CA TYR A 172 -15.86 -14.84 4.42
C TYR A 172 -16.83 -15.79 5.14
N VAL A 173 -17.82 -16.31 4.41
CA VAL A 173 -18.75 -17.35 4.90
C VAL A 173 -17.99 -18.62 5.31
N GLU A 174 -16.88 -18.97 4.66
CA GLU A 174 -16.09 -20.15 5.03
C GLU A 174 -15.30 -19.98 6.34
N VAL A 175 -14.98 -18.74 6.73
CA VAL A 175 -14.32 -18.43 8.01
C VAL A 175 -15.30 -18.61 9.16
N LEU A 176 -16.55 -18.18 8.98
CA LEU A 176 -17.64 -18.38 9.95
C LEU A 176 -18.01 -19.86 10.15
N LEU A 177 -17.77 -20.71 9.14
CA LEU A 177 -18.13 -22.14 9.16
C LEU A 177 -17.03 -23.05 9.75
N LYS A 178 -15.88 -22.51 10.14
CA LYS A 178 -14.75 -23.28 10.73
C LYS A 178 -14.69 -23.27 12.25
N ASN A 179 -15.66 -22.65 12.92
CA ASN A 179 -15.83 -22.66 14.39
C ASN A 179 -16.86 -23.70 14.82
#